data_AF-A0A481S1J0-F1
#
_entry.id   AF-A0A481S1J0-F1
#
_cell.length_a   1.000
_cell.length_b   1.000
_cell.length_c   1.000
_cell.angle_alpha   90.00
_cell.angle_beta   90.00
_cell.angle_gamma   90.00
#
_symmetry.space_group_name_H-M   'P 1'
#
loop_
_entity.id
_entity.type
_entity.pdbx_description
1 polymer ?
#
loop_
_entity_poly.entity_id
_entity_poly.type
_entity_poly.pdbx_seq_one_letter_code
_entity_poly.pdbx_strand_id
1 'polypeptide(L)'
;ESAMVDVWLDVEALQLEPIVRPIVANCILYPLEGCYRDQKIVEEKIEKLKKLLEVYESRLSCSKYLAGDFISLADLSHFSFMRY
;
A
#
# COMPACT_ATOMS: atom_id res chain seq x y z
N GLU A 1 -2.00 -16.97 14.74
CA GLU A 1 -2.76 -15.91 14.04
C GLU A 1 -2.12 -14.53 14.20
N SER A 2 -1.76 -14.08 15.42
CA SER A 2 -1.05 -12.79 15.64
C SER A 2 0.19 -12.60 14.75
N ALA A 3 1.10 -13.58 14.70
CA ALA A 3 2.36 -13.41 13.97
C ALA A 3 2.20 -13.13 12.47
N MET A 4 1.14 -13.64 11.83
CA MET A 4 0.90 -13.34 10.42
C MET A 4 0.31 -11.94 10.25
N VAL A 5 -0.58 -11.52 11.15
CA VAL A 5 -1.07 -10.14 11.19
C VAL A 5 0.09 -9.16 11.37
N ASP A 6 1.00 -9.44 12.31
CA ASP A 6 2.18 -8.62 12.59
C ASP A 6 3.10 -8.50 11.36
N VAL A 7 3.35 -9.61 10.65
CA VAL A 7 4.12 -9.59 9.40
C VAL A 7 3.48 -8.68 8.34
N TRP A 8 2.16 -8.74 8.16
CA TRP A 8 1.50 -7.89 7.16
C TRP A 8 1.42 -6.43 7.61
N LEU A 9 1.39 -6.15 8.91
CA LEU A 9 1.54 -4.78 9.42
C LEU A 9 2.95 -4.23 9.13
N ASP A 10 3.99 -5.04 9.28
CA ASP A 10 5.35 -4.63 8.90
C ASP A 10 5.48 -4.42 7.38
N VAL A 11 4.82 -5.25 6.57
CA VAL A 11 4.76 -5.05 5.11
C VAL A 11 4.06 -3.72 4.76
N GLU A 12 2.99 -3.39 5.47
CA GLU A 12 2.29 -2.11 5.29
C GLU A 12 3.23 -0.93 5.58
N ALA A 13 3.82 -0.88 6.77
CA ALA A 13 4.66 0.22 7.22
C ALA A 13 5.98 0.34 6.43
N LEU A 14 6.60 -0.78 6.07
CA LEU A 14 7.95 -0.79 5.48
C LEU A 14 7.94 -0.88 3.95
N GLN A 15 6.88 -1.41 3.34
CA GLN A 15 6.81 -1.58 1.88
C GLN A 15 5.71 -0.71 1.26
N LEU A 16 4.49 -0.72 1.80
CA LEU A 16 3.37 0.01 1.20
C LEU A 16 3.46 1.51 1.44
N GLU A 17 3.59 1.96 2.70
CA GLU A 17 3.60 3.39 3.05
C GLU A 17 4.69 4.18 2.27
N PRO A 18 5.95 3.72 2.17
CA PRO A 18 7.00 4.45 1.44
C PRO A 18 6.78 4.53 -0.08
N ILE A 19 5.88 3.70 -0.62
CA ILE A 19 5.50 3.69 -2.03
C ILE A 19 4.27 4.57 -2.26
N VAL A 20 3.22 4.41 -1.46
CA VAL A 20 1.93 5.09 -1.65
C VAL A 20 1.97 6.53 -1.16
N ARG A 21 2.64 6.82 -0.04
CA ARG A 21 2.68 8.19 0.53
C ARG A 21 3.22 9.24 -0.44
N PRO A 22 4.32 9.00 -1.20
CA PRO A 22 4.76 9.93 -2.24
C PRO A 22 3.77 10.10 -3.39
N ILE A 23 3.02 9.05 -3.76
CA ILE A 23 1.98 9.12 -4.80
C ILE A 23 0.83 10.01 -4.32
N VAL A 24 0.31 9.77 -3.11
CA VAL A 24 -0.76 10.59 -2.51
C VAL A 24 -0.31 12.04 -2.34
N ALA A 25 0.92 12.29 -1.88
CA ALA A 25 1.45 13.64 -1.75
C ALA A 25 1.47 14.38 -3.10
N ASN A 26 2.03 13.75 -4.13
CA ASN A 26 2.15 14.36 -5.47
C ASN A 26 0.82 14.46 -6.23
N CYS A 27 -0.10 13.53 -5.99
CA CYS A 27 -1.35 13.45 -6.74
C CYS A 27 -2.51 14.19 -6.08
N ILE A 28 -2.51 14.30 -4.75
CA ILE A 28 -3.62 14.87 -3.96
C ILE A 28 -3.16 16.09 -3.17
N LEU A 29 -2.14 15.97 -2.32
CA LEU A 29 -1.75 17.06 -1.41
C LEU A 29 -1.15 18.26 -2.15
N TYR A 30 -0.17 18.04 -3.02
CA TYR A 30 0.50 19.13 -3.74
C TYR A 30 -0.44 19.93 -4.64
N PRO A 31 -1.36 19.30 -5.41
CA PRO A 31 -2.38 20.06 -6.15
C PRO A 31 -3.30 20.89 -5.25
N LEU A 32 -3.62 20.42 -4.04
CA LEU A 32 -4.44 21.19 -3.08
C LEU A 32 -3.67 22.36 -2.47
N GLU A 33 -2.35 22.21 -2.29
CA GLU A 33 -1.46 23.27 -1.77
C GLU A 33 -0.96 24.23 -2.86
N GLY A 34 -1.29 23.98 -4.14
CA GLY A 34 -0.79 24.77 -5.28
C GLY A 34 0.68 24.48 -5.63
N CYS A 35 1.24 23.40 -5.10
CA CYS A 35 2.59 22.93 -5.38
C CYS A 35 2.67 22.14 -6.69
N TYR A 36 3.85 22.14 -7.32
CA TYR A 36 4.09 21.35 -8.53
C TYR A 36 4.24 19.86 -8.21
N ARG A 37 3.60 19.02 -9.03
CA ARG A 37 3.75 17.56 -9.00
C ARG A 37 5.09 17.16 -9.60
N ASP A 38 5.81 16.26 -8.92
CA ASP A 38 6.93 15.53 -9.52
C ASP A 38 6.42 14.25 -10.20
N GLN A 39 6.23 14.35 -11.52
CA GLN A 39 5.74 13.25 -12.34
C GLN A 39 6.71 12.06 -12.36
N LYS A 40 8.03 12.29 -12.26
CA LYS A 40 9.02 11.21 -12.29
C LYS A 40 8.93 10.37 -11.02
N ILE A 41 8.77 11.00 -9.86
CA ILE A 41 8.59 10.30 -8.59
C ILE A 41 7.30 9.46 -8.63
N VAL A 42 6.22 10.01 -9.17
CA VAL A 42 4.94 9.28 -9.29
C VAL A 42 5.10 8.04 -10.17
N GLU A 43 5.72 8.16 -11.35
CA GLU A 43 5.93 7.04 -12.27
C GLU A 43 6.80 5.94 -11.67
N GLU A 44 7.93 6.31 -11.05
CA GLU A 44 8.82 5.36 -10.37
C GLU A 44 8.09 4.60 -9.25
N LYS A 45 7.28 5.32 -8.47
CA LYS A 45 6.54 4.74 -7.34
C LYS A 45 5.37 3.87 -7.82
N ILE A 46 4.70 4.23 -8.91
CA ILE A 46 3.67 3.39 -9.53
C ILE A 46 4.27 2.07 -10.02
N GLU A 47 5.46 2.07 -10.61
CA GLU A 47 6.10 0.81 -11.04
C GLU A 47 6.42 -0.08 -9.83
N LYS A 48 6.94 0.50 -8.74
CA LYS A 48 7.18 -0.23 -7.48
C LYS A 48 5.88 -0.74 -6.86
N LEU A 49 4.81 0.04 -6.91
CA LEU A 49 3.49 -0.35 -6.43
C LEU A 49 2.94 -1.55 -7.21
N LYS A 50 3.07 -1.56 -8.54
CA LYS A 50 2.64 -2.70 -9.37
C LYS A 50 3.31 -4.00 -8.94
N LYS A 51 4.64 -3.98 -8.74
CA LYS A 51 5.39 -5.15 -8.26
C LYS A 51 4.95 -5.59 -6.86
N LEU A 52 4.66 -4.64 -5.97
CA LEU A 52 4.13 -4.97 -4.64
C LEU A 52 2.74 -5.61 -4.75
N LEU A 53 1.86 -5.09 -5.61
CA LEU A 53 0.53 -5.65 -5.82
C LEU A 53 0.56 -7.07 -6.39
N GLU A 54 1.57 -7.44 -7.19
CA GLU A 54 1.75 -8.84 -7.64
C GLU A 54 2.01 -9.81 -6.48
N VAL A 55 2.71 -9.36 -5.42
CA VAL A 55 2.90 -10.14 -4.19
C VAL A 55 1.58 -10.30 -3.44
N TYR A 56 0.77 -9.24 -3.41
CA TYR A 56 -0.55 -9.27 -2.77
C TYR A 56 -1.50 -10.19 -3.51
N GLU A 57 -1.51 -10.15 -4.85
CA GLU A 57 -2.30 -11.05 -5.68
C GLU A 57 -1.91 -12.51 -5.43
N SER A 58 -0.60 -12.78 -5.40
CA SER A 58 -0.09 -14.11 -5.07
C SER A 58 -0.53 -14.57 -3.67
N ARG A 59 -0.49 -13.67 -2.68
CA ARG A 59 -0.98 -13.97 -1.33
C ARG A 59 -2.48 -14.26 -1.31
N LEU A 60 -3.27 -13.40 -1.94
CA LEU A 60 -4.73 -13.45 -1.93
C LEU A 60 -5.27 -14.61 -2.78
N SER A 61 -4.49 -15.10 -3.74
CA SER A 61 -4.81 -16.35 -4.46
C SER A 61 -4.78 -17.59 -3.56
N CYS A 62 -3.98 -17.54 -2.48
CA CYS A 62 -3.80 -18.65 -1.53
C CYS A 62 -4.62 -18.49 -0.25
N SER A 63 -5.15 -17.29 0.03
CA SER A 63 -5.75 -16.91 1.31
C SER A 63 -6.79 -15.83 1.10
N LYS A 64 -7.98 -15.94 1.71
CA LYS A 64 -9.07 -14.99 1.44
C LYS A 64 -8.75 -13.54 1.86
N TYR A 65 -7.91 -13.36 2.87
CA TYR A 65 -7.43 -12.09 3.42
C TYR A 65 -5.92 -12.15 3.65
N LEU A 66 -5.27 -11.03 3.97
CA LEU A 66 -3.81 -10.94 4.10
C LEU A 66 -3.28 -11.90 5.17
N ALA A 67 -3.92 -11.94 6.33
CA ALA A 67 -3.49 -12.77 7.45
C ALA A 67 -4.07 -14.20 7.48
N GLY A 68 -4.99 -14.55 6.58
CA GLY A 68 -5.67 -15.85 6.58
C GLY A 68 -7.08 -15.78 5.99
N ASP A 69 -7.98 -16.63 6.48
CA ASP A 69 -9.36 -16.72 5.96
C ASP A 69 -10.38 -15.79 6.65
N PHE A 70 -9.90 -14.88 7.50
CA PHE A 70 -10.71 -13.88 8.21
C PHE A 70 -10.13 -12.47 8.08
N ILE A 71 -10.99 -11.45 8.19
CA ILE A 71 -10.57 -10.04 8.21
C ILE A 71 -9.78 -9.76 9.49
N SER A 72 -8.60 -9.15 9.33
CA SER A 72 -7.70 -8.83 10.42
C SER A 72 -7.29 -7.36 10.43
N LEU A 73 -6.53 -6.96 11.46
CA LEU A 73 -5.95 -5.61 11.54
C LEU A 73 -5.05 -5.30 10.33
N ALA A 74 -4.38 -6.31 9.76
CA ALA A 74 -3.60 -6.14 8.55
C ALA A 74 -4.47 -5.64 7.39
N ASP A 75 -5.64 -6.22 7.16
CA ASP A 75 -6.52 -5.79 6.06
C ASP A 75 -7.01 -4.34 6.28
N LEU A 76 -7.31 -3.97 7.53
CA LEU A 76 -7.77 -2.64 7.89
C LEU A 76 -6.69 -1.56 7.78
N SER A 77 -5.42 -1.88 8.09
CA SER A 77 -4.33 -0.91 7.97
C SER A 77 -4.08 -0.52 6.51
N HIS A 78 -4.07 -1.52 5.61
CA HIS A 78 -3.86 -1.29 4.18
C HIS A 78 -5.02 -0.53 3.52
N PHE A 79 -6.24 -0.69 4.03
CA PHE A 79 -7.42 0.00 3.50
C PHE A 79 -7.29 1.53 3.52
N SER A 80 -6.65 2.09 4.56
CA SER A 80 -6.51 3.55 4.70
C SER A 80 -5.76 4.16 3.53
N PHE A 81 -4.70 3.50 3.05
CA PHE A 81 -3.89 3.99 1.93
C PHE A 81 -4.50 3.65 0.56
N MET A 82 -5.24 2.55 0.43
CA MET A 82 -5.87 2.15 -0.83
C MET A 82 -7.16 2.92 -1.16
N ARG A 83 -7.76 3.59 -0.17
CA ARG A 83 -8.97 4.40 -0.37
C ARG A 83 -8.70 5.74 -1.09
N TYR A 84 -7.51 6.30 -0.91
CA TYR A 84 -7.13 7.61 -1.48
C TYR A 84 -6.46 7.44 -2.84
#